data_AF-A0A6V7JV34-F1
#
_entry.id   AF-A0A6V7JV34-F1
#
_cell.length_a   1.000
_cell.length_b   1.000
_cell.length_c   1.000
_cell.angle_alpha   90.00
_cell.angle_beta   90.00
_cell.angle_gamma   90.00
#
_symmetry.space_group_name_H-M   'P 1'
#
loop_
_entity.id
_entity.type
_entity.pdbx_description
1 polymer ?
#
loop_
_entity_poly.entity_id
_entity_poly.type
_entity_poly.pdbx_seq_one_letter_code
_entity_poly.pdbx_strand_id
1 'polypeptide(L)'
;LDHIGHVEGPNSPLIGPKLTEMDAVIGTILNRIERWRKKGTEALLIVCGDHGMKNSGGHGGATEEETLVPFIVFGKSCSPGVSQIEQIDVASTLAMLLGIPIPHSNVGSVAIQMIKDQSKTSQLFRLHYNAKQMFQHFKKLSQYEASDIYDDYYKAIKLHTKWLLGRNKPSNDGRFSYIASLYDRTLKNMKAILVKSAVKYEKSTLTFATILLIQVSIIFFNKHWDEPFVFNFFAYCWSLGMILWLILNHVFHNRVNEIYFDISDYLVMTMAFIIYTINSGFCAKSPDFQLPELKFVQLFFPMAIILHAISFVSSSFVEEEHQTWYFIWTTFLVVVLYYAAGRLLLQTEAPGCFMELGMILVLLLQHRILTHWNSTGNKYAHLPDIGDWLKGHETALSVILISSLTSLVIIGYICEDERRIRRFSLLFHIVLATFVYAKHTSDNSKFIFNS
;
A
#
# COMPACT_ATOMS: atom_id res chain seq x y z
N LEU A 1 -21.75 -12.96 8.78
CA LEU A 1 -21.69 -13.97 7.71
C LEU A 1 -20.24 -14.32 7.47
N ASP A 2 -19.43 -13.30 7.14
CA ASP A 2 -17.97 -13.39 7.01
C ASP A 2 -17.26 -14.20 8.11
N HIS A 3 -17.45 -13.83 9.39
CA HIS A 3 -16.85 -14.56 10.52
C HIS A 3 -17.16 -16.08 10.55
N ILE A 4 -18.40 -16.48 10.24
CA ILE A 4 -18.77 -17.91 10.16
C ILE A 4 -18.03 -18.56 8.99
N GLY A 5 -17.93 -17.85 7.87
CA GLY A 5 -17.13 -18.22 6.72
C GLY A 5 -15.67 -18.51 7.04
N HIS A 6 -15.03 -17.63 7.78
CA HIS A 6 -13.64 -17.79 8.21
C HIS A 6 -13.42 -18.98 9.15
N VAL A 7 -14.33 -19.17 10.11
CA VAL A 7 -14.15 -20.18 11.16
C VAL A 7 -14.56 -21.57 10.68
N GLU A 8 -15.67 -21.68 9.95
CA GLU A 8 -16.33 -22.95 9.64
C GLU A 8 -16.40 -23.25 8.13
N GLY A 9 -16.03 -22.29 7.28
CA GLY A 9 -16.10 -22.40 5.82
C GLY A 9 -17.48 -22.06 5.24
N PRO A 10 -17.56 -21.74 3.92
CA PRO A 10 -18.79 -21.35 3.23
C PRO A 10 -19.85 -22.45 3.14
N ASN A 11 -19.45 -23.72 3.29
CA ASN A 11 -20.37 -24.88 3.22
C ASN A 11 -20.83 -25.35 4.60
N SER A 12 -20.51 -24.61 5.66
CA SER A 12 -20.94 -24.96 7.02
C SER A 12 -22.46 -25.00 7.15
N PRO A 13 -23.04 -25.94 7.93
CA PRO A 13 -24.47 -25.97 8.21
C PRO A 13 -24.96 -24.69 8.92
N LEU A 14 -24.06 -23.87 9.48
CA LEU A 14 -24.39 -22.59 10.09
C LEU A 14 -24.65 -21.46 9.08
N ILE A 15 -24.18 -21.61 7.83
CA ILE A 15 -24.36 -20.59 6.78
C ILE A 15 -25.82 -20.44 6.40
N GLY A 16 -26.55 -21.55 6.22
CA GLY A 16 -27.97 -21.54 5.87
C GLY A 16 -28.82 -20.72 6.86
N PRO A 17 -28.82 -21.07 8.17
CA PRO A 17 -29.52 -20.29 9.19
C PRO A 17 -29.12 -18.82 9.23
N LYS A 18 -27.82 -18.51 9.04
CA LYS A 18 -27.35 -17.11 9.03
C LYS A 18 -27.87 -16.36 7.80
N LEU A 19 -27.93 -16.99 6.63
CA LEU A 19 -28.52 -16.39 5.43
C LEU A 19 -30.03 -16.15 5.60
N THR A 20 -30.75 -17.06 6.25
CA THR A 20 -32.17 -16.84 6.62
C THR A 20 -32.33 -15.65 7.57
N GLU A 21 -31.43 -15.48 8.53
CA GLU A 21 -31.41 -14.30 9.39
C GLU A 21 -31.18 -13.00 8.58
N MET A 22 -30.23 -13.01 7.64
CA MET A 22 -29.97 -11.83 6.78
C MET A 22 -31.15 -11.51 5.86
N ASP A 23 -31.83 -12.52 5.32
CA ASP A 23 -33.06 -12.34 4.55
C ASP A 23 -34.16 -11.66 5.39
N ALA A 24 -34.36 -12.10 6.63
CA ALA A 24 -35.32 -11.46 7.54
C ALA A 24 -34.97 -10.00 7.87
N VAL A 25 -33.67 -9.68 8.00
CA VAL A 25 -33.19 -8.29 8.17
C VAL A 25 -33.52 -7.46 6.93
N ILE A 26 -33.21 -7.96 5.73
CA ILE A 26 -33.54 -7.29 4.46
C ILE A 26 -35.06 -7.06 4.37
N GLY A 27 -35.88 -8.06 4.69
CA GLY A 27 -37.34 -7.94 4.73
C GLY A 27 -37.83 -6.85 5.68
N THR A 28 -37.19 -6.70 6.85
CA THR A 28 -37.51 -5.63 7.81
C THR A 28 -37.23 -4.24 7.22
N ILE A 29 -36.11 -4.07 6.52
CA ILE A 29 -35.74 -2.82 5.85
C ILE A 29 -36.73 -2.51 4.71
N LEU A 30 -37.07 -3.51 3.89
CA LEU A 30 -38.04 -3.36 2.80
C LEU A 30 -39.41 -2.93 3.31
N ASN A 31 -39.90 -3.54 4.39
CA ASN A 31 -41.15 -3.15 5.04
C ASN A 31 -41.12 -1.69 5.56
N ARG A 32 -39.95 -1.16 5.89
CA ARG A 32 -39.79 0.26 6.27
C ARG A 32 -39.78 1.16 5.04
N ILE A 33 -39.09 0.79 3.98
CA ILE A 33 -39.05 1.50 2.70
C ILE A 33 -40.45 1.60 2.08
N GLU A 34 -41.25 0.54 2.12
CA GLU A 34 -42.64 0.59 1.64
C GLU A 34 -43.49 1.62 2.40
N ARG A 35 -43.29 1.73 3.73
CA ARG A 35 -43.98 2.73 4.55
C ARG A 35 -43.56 4.15 4.18
N TRP A 36 -42.30 4.38 3.83
CA TRP A 36 -41.82 5.67 3.31
C TRP A 36 -42.43 5.97 1.93
N ARG A 37 -42.47 4.97 1.04
CA ARG A 37 -43.07 5.11 -0.28
C ARG A 37 -44.55 5.48 -0.21
N LYS A 38 -45.31 4.86 0.70
CA LYS A 38 -46.72 5.21 0.97
C LYS A 38 -46.90 6.66 1.46
N LYS A 39 -45.87 7.28 2.04
CA LYS A 39 -45.84 8.68 2.47
C LYS A 39 -45.26 9.64 1.42
N GLY A 40 -44.99 9.15 0.20
CA GLY A 40 -44.45 9.96 -0.89
C GLY A 40 -42.92 10.10 -0.89
N THR A 41 -42.20 9.33 -0.08
CA THR A 41 -40.72 9.31 -0.09
C THR A 41 -40.22 8.13 -0.91
N GLU A 42 -39.57 8.40 -2.03
CA GLU A 42 -38.88 7.38 -2.81
C GLU A 42 -37.60 6.94 -2.10
N ALA A 43 -37.32 5.64 -2.11
CA ALA A 43 -36.10 5.06 -1.54
C ALA A 43 -35.65 3.87 -2.37
N LEU A 44 -34.33 3.73 -2.49
CA LEU A 44 -33.65 2.64 -3.17
C LEU A 44 -32.88 1.83 -2.11
N LEU A 45 -33.03 0.50 -2.12
CA LEU A 45 -32.19 -0.39 -1.33
C LEU A 45 -31.28 -1.18 -2.26
N ILE A 46 -29.98 -1.13 -1.99
CA ILE A 46 -29.00 -1.97 -2.66
C ILE A 46 -28.42 -2.92 -1.63
N VAL A 47 -28.43 -4.21 -1.94
CA VAL A 47 -27.81 -5.28 -1.14
C VAL A 47 -26.68 -5.87 -1.94
N CYS A 48 -25.46 -5.79 -1.43
CA CYS A 48 -24.29 -6.36 -2.06
C CYS A 48 -23.27 -6.89 -1.04
N GLY A 49 -22.31 -7.67 -1.52
CA GLY A 49 -21.11 -8.05 -0.76
C GLY A 49 -19.95 -7.09 -1.03
N ASP A 50 -19.06 -6.96 -0.06
CA ASP A 50 -17.73 -6.37 -0.22
C ASP A 50 -16.77 -7.33 -0.91
N HIS A 51 -16.85 -8.63 -0.59
CA HIS A 51 -16.12 -9.70 -1.27
C HIS A 51 -16.89 -11.04 -1.20
N GLY A 52 -16.41 -11.99 -1.99
CA GLY A 52 -16.77 -13.40 -1.87
C GLY A 52 -15.79 -14.16 -0.99
N MET A 53 -15.72 -15.48 -1.11
CA MET A 53 -14.90 -16.33 -0.22
C MET A 53 -14.54 -17.66 -0.86
N LYS A 54 -13.32 -18.15 -0.57
CA LYS A 54 -12.88 -19.49 -0.99
C LYS A 54 -13.55 -20.58 -0.15
N ASN A 55 -13.55 -21.80 -0.70
CA ASN A 55 -13.98 -23.00 0.02
C ASN A 55 -13.24 -23.25 1.34
N SER A 56 -12.01 -22.75 1.48
CA SER A 56 -11.23 -22.84 2.72
C SER A 56 -11.61 -21.79 3.78
N GLY A 57 -12.60 -20.93 3.51
CA GLY A 57 -13.00 -19.83 4.40
C GLY A 57 -12.12 -18.58 4.33
N GLY A 58 -11.08 -18.55 3.47
CA GLY A 58 -10.27 -17.35 3.25
C GLY A 58 -10.80 -16.47 2.11
N HIS A 59 -10.39 -15.21 2.08
CA HIS A 59 -10.63 -14.28 0.96
C HIS A 59 -9.42 -13.34 0.76
N GLY A 60 -9.52 -12.37 -0.16
CA GLY A 60 -8.47 -11.37 -0.44
C GLY A 60 -7.62 -11.67 -1.68
N GLY A 61 -7.90 -12.77 -2.37
CA GLY A 61 -7.38 -13.04 -3.70
C GLY A 61 -8.25 -12.45 -4.82
N ALA A 62 -7.94 -12.86 -6.05
CA ALA A 62 -8.59 -12.41 -7.27
C ALA A 62 -9.39 -13.52 -7.97
N THR A 63 -9.73 -14.62 -7.29
CA THR A 63 -10.54 -15.67 -7.91
C THR A 63 -11.98 -15.20 -8.11
N GLU A 64 -12.69 -15.86 -9.01
CA GLU A 64 -14.08 -15.52 -9.29
C GLU A 64 -14.95 -15.69 -8.04
N GLU A 65 -14.74 -16.72 -7.22
CA GLU A 65 -15.49 -16.92 -5.97
C GLU A 65 -15.22 -15.85 -4.92
N GLU A 66 -14.07 -15.16 -4.99
CA GLU A 66 -13.68 -14.08 -4.07
C GLU A 66 -14.12 -12.70 -4.55
N THR A 67 -14.33 -12.51 -5.86
CA THR A 67 -14.61 -11.20 -6.46
C THR A 67 -16.05 -11.06 -6.94
N LEU A 68 -16.72 -12.17 -7.26
CA LEU A 68 -18.12 -12.19 -7.67
C LEU A 68 -19.03 -12.12 -6.44
N VAL A 69 -19.72 -11.00 -6.29
CA VAL A 69 -20.65 -10.74 -5.19
C VAL A 69 -22.06 -10.46 -5.70
N PRO A 70 -23.12 -10.75 -4.93
CA PRO A 70 -24.46 -10.36 -5.30
C PRO A 70 -24.56 -8.83 -5.38
N PHE A 71 -25.37 -8.32 -6.31
CA PHE A 71 -25.76 -6.92 -6.39
C PHE A 71 -27.26 -6.84 -6.68
N ILE A 72 -28.06 -6.64 -5.64
CA ILE A 72 -29.52 -6.71 -5.69
C ILE A 72 -30.08 -5.32 -5.43
N VAL A 73 -31.02 -4.88 -6.27
CA VAL A 73 -31.63 -3.54 -6.20
C VAL A 73 -33.13 -3.67 -5.98
N PHE A 74 -33.64 -2.99 -4.96
CA PHE A 74 -35.08 -2.87 -4.67
C PHE A 74 -35.53 -1.41 -4.75
N GLY A 75 -36.80 -1.20 -5.12
CA GLY A 75 -37.42 0.13 -5.18
C GLY A 75 -37.37 0.81 -6.55
N LYS A 76 -36.79 0.17 -7.57
CA LYS A 76 -36.75 0.67 -8.96
C LYS A 76 -37.00 -0.48 -9.95
N SER A 77 -37.72 -0.20 -11.03
CA SER A 77 -37.90 -1.16 -12.13
C SER A 77 -36.64 -1.21 -12.97
N CYS A 78 -35.80 -2.21 -12.74
CA CYS A 78 -34.68 -2.52 -13.62
C CYS A 78 -35.15 -3.43 -14.77
N SER A 79 -34.63 -3.24 -15.99
CA SER A 79 -34.88 -4.19 -17.07
C SER A 79 -34.35 -5.58 -16.66
N PRO A 80 -35.14 -6.65 -16.79
CA PRO A 80 -34.66 -8.00 -16.49
C PRO A 80 -33.49 -8.33 -17.42
N GLY A 81 -32.35 -8.68 -16.83
CA GLY A 81 -31.13 -9.06 -17.53
C GLY A 81 -30.00 -9.20 -16.53
N VAL A 82 -29.37 -10.38 -16.50
CA VAL A 82 -28.13 -10.58 -15.74
C VAL A 82 -27.09 -9.68 -16.39
N SER A 83 -26.73 -8.59 -15.70
CA SER A 83 -25.68 -7.68 -16.12
C SER A 83 -24.70 -7.56 -14.96
N GLN A 84 -23.44 -7.84 -15.24
CA GLN A 84 -22.37 -7.64 -14.29
C GLN A 84 -22.13 -6.14 -14.12
N ILE A 85 -21.91 -5.72 -12.88
CA ILE A 85 -21.47 -4.37 -12.51
C ILE A 85 -20.18 -4.53 -11.71
N GLU A 86 -19.16 -3.73 -12.00
CA GLU A 86 -17.96 -3.72 -11.17
C GLU A 86 -18.23 -2.90 -9.91
N GLN A 87 -17.64 -3.28 -8.77
CA GLN A 87 -17.86 -2.56 -7.51
C GLN A 87 -17.49 -1.06 -7.61
N ILE A 88 -16.47 -0.74 -8.42
CA ILE A 88 -16.05 0.64 -8.68
C ILE A 88 -17.11 1.49 -9.42
N ASP A 89 -18.04 0.85 -10.14
CA ASP A 89 -19.13 1.51 -10.86
C ASP A 89 -20.29 1.89 -9.93
N VAL A 90 -20.34 1.37 -8.70
CA VAL A 90 -21.46 1.55 -7.77
C VAL A 90 -21.58 3.02 -7.35
N ALA A 91 -20.48 3.66 -6.97
CA ALA A 91 -20.49 5.05 -6.51
C ALA A 91 -20.91 6.03 -7.62
N SER A 92 -20.40 5.86 -8.84
CA SER A 92 -20.81 6.66 -10.01
C SER A 92 -22.29 6.45 -10.33
N THR A 93 -22.76 5.21 -10.27
CA THR A 93 -24.16 4.86 -10.55
C THR A 93 -25.10 5.47 -9.52
N LEU A 94 -24.80 5.33 -8.23
CA LEU A 94 -25.60 5.89 -7.14
C LEU A 94 -25.62 7.42 -7.18
N ALA A 95 -24.49 8.07 -7.40
CA ALA A 95 -24.42 9.53 -7.51
C ALA A 95 -25.33 10.04 -8.63
N MET A 96 -25.34 9.36 -9.78
CA MET A 96 -26.27 9.68 -10.86
C MET A 96 -27.72 9.42 -10.46
N LEU A 97 -28.05 8.30 -9.84
CA LEU A 97 -29.44 8.04 -9.42
C LEU A 97 -29.97 9.09 -8.45
N LEU A 98 -29.14 9.51 -7.50
CA LEU A 98 -29.50 10.51 -6.48
C LEU A 98 -29.43 11.96 -6.97
N GLY A 99 -28.83 12.21 -8.15
CA GLY A 99 -28.64 13.56 -8.67
C GLY A 99 -27.58 14.37 -7.91
N ILE A 100 -26.62 13.69 -7.29
CA ILE A 100 -25.51 14.30 -6.56
C ILE A 100 -24.20 14.20 -7.38
N PRO A 101 -23.17 15.02 -7.07
CA PRO A 101 -21.87 14.91 -7.72
C PRO A 101 -21.25 13.52 -7.51
N ILE A 102 -20.58 12.99 -8.54
CA ILE A 102 -19.79 11.76 -8.39
C ILE A 102 -18.58 12.10 -7.49
N PRO A 103 -18.21 11.24 -6.52
CA PRO A 103 -17.03 11.47 -5.70
C PRO A 103 -15.79 11.72 -6.57
N HIS A 104 -15.00 12.75 -6.23
CA HIS A 104 -13.91 13.22 -7.08
C HIS A 104 -12.85 12.15 -7.36
N SER A 105 -12.58 11.22 -6.45
CA SER A 105 -11.59 10.15 -6.66
C SER A 105 -12.14 8.93 -7.42
N ASN A 106 -13.45 8.88 -7.69
CA ASN A 106 -14.06 7.72 -8.30
C ASN A 106 -13.72 7.62 -9.79
N VAL A 107 -13.23 6.45 -10.21
CA VAL A 107 -12.91 6.13 -11.62
C VAL A 107 -13.86 5.09 -12.22
N GLY A 108 -15.06 4.98 -11.66
CA GLY A 108 -16.13 4.12 -12.15
C GLY A 108 -16.94 4.72 -13.29
N SER A 109 -17.59 3.83 -14.03
CA SER A 109 -18.57 4.12 -15.07
C SER A 109 -20.00 4.01 -14.53
N VAL A 110 -20.95 4.72 -15.13
CA VAL A 110 -22.38 4.63 -14.76
C VAL A 110 -22.99 3.40 -15.41
N ALA A 111 -23.64 2.54 -14.61
CA ALA A 111 -24.35 1.37 -15.12
C ALA A 111 -25.58 1.81 -15.94
N ILE A 112 -25.51 1.68 -17.27
CA ILE A 112 -26.57 2.13 -18.18
C ILE A 112 -27.92 1.49 -17.85
N GLN A 113 -27.95 0.21 -17.46
CA GLN A 113 -29.20 -0.46 -17.08
C GLN A 113 -29.97 0.26 -15.95
N MET A 114 -29.27 0.98 -15.07
CA MET A 114 -29.87 1.68 -13.94
C MET A 114 -30.47 3.03 -14.32
N ILE A 115 -30.16 3.58 -15.50
CA ILE A 115 -30.67 4.88 -15.96
C ILE A 115 -31.60 4.75 -17.19
N LYS A 116 -31.87 3.53 -17.68
CA LYS A 116 -32.67 3.28 -18.89
C LYS A 116 -34.10 3.83 -18.83
N ASP A 117 -34.70 3.88 -17.64
CA ASP A 117 -36.07 4.36 -17.41
C ASP A 117 -36.20 5.90 -17.46
N GLN A 118 -35.07 6.61 -17.47
CA GLN A 118 -35.04 8.06 -17.52
C GLN A 118 -35.20 8.59 -18.95
N SER A 119 -35.50 9.88 -19.09
CA SER A 119 -35.58 10.50 -20.42
C SER A 119 -34.25 10.39 -21.17
N LYS A 120 -34.31 10.24 -22.50
CA LYS A 120 -33.10 10.17 -23.37
C LYS A 120 -32.13 11.33 -23.13
N THR A 121 -32.66 12.53 -22.87
CA THR A 121 -31.85 13.71 -22.53
C THR A 121 -31.14 13.54 -21.19
N SER A 122 -31.82 13.04 -20.16
CA SER A 122 -31.22 12.78 -18.85
C SER A 122 -30.14 11.69 -18.94
N GLN A 123 -30.39 10.62 -19.69
CA GLN A 123 -29.42 9.54 -19.89
C GLN A 123 -28.12 10.05 -20.52
N LEU A 124 -28.20 10.77 -21.65
CA LEU A 124 -27.00 11.30 -22.30
C LEU A 124 -26.29 12.36 -21.46
N PHE A 125 -27.02 13.18 -20.69
CA PHE A 125 -26.42 14.13 -19.76
C PHE A 125 -25.60 13.43 -18.68
N ARG A 126 -26.14 12.37 -18.06
CA ARG A 126 -25.44 11.61 -17.01
C ARG A 126 -24.21 10.88 -17.54
N LEU A 127 -24.33 10.27 -18.71
CA LEU A 127 -23.19 9.65 -19.42
C LEU A 127 -22.11 10.68 -19.74
N HIS A 128 -22.50 11.85 -20.25
CA HIS A 128 -21.57 12.95 -20.50
C HIS A 128 -20.90 13.45 -19.22
N TYR A 129 -21.65 13.63 -18.14
CA TYR A 129 -21.14 14.09 -16.85
C TYR A 129 -20.08 13.12 -16.29
N ASN A 130 -20.37 11.83 -16.27
CA ASN A 130 -19.41 10.81 -15.84
C ASN A 130 -18.19 10.75 -16.78
N ALA A 131 -18.40 10.82 -18.10
CA ALA A 131 -17.31 10.82 -19.07
C ALA A 131 -16.39 12.02 -18.90
N LYS A 132 -16.93 13.19 -18.57
CA LYS A 132 -16.15 14.40 -18.29
C LYS A 132 -15.24 14.22 -17.06
N GLN A 133 -15.76 13.67 -15.95
CA GLN A 133 -14.93 13.39 -14.77
C GLN A 133 -13.85 12.36 -15.07
N MET A 134 -14.23 11.24 -15.68
CA MET A 134 -13.29 10.19 -16.08
C MET A 134 -12.17 10.74 -16.98
N PHE A 135 -12.52 11.62 -17.93
CA PHE A 135 -11.55 12.25 -18.81
C PHE A 135 -10.60 13.19 -18.06
N GLN A 136 -11.05 13.88 -17.00
CA GLN A 136 -10.16 14.68 -16.15
C GLN A 136 -9.10 13.85 -15.43
N HIS A 137 -9.44 12.62 -15.02
CA HIS A 137 -8.45 11.67 -14.49
C HIS A 137 -7.55 11.14 -15.59
N PHE A 138 -8.14 10.75 -16.73
CA PHE A 138 -7.41 10.20 -17.88
C PHE A 138 -6.37 11.18 -18.44
N LYS A 139 -6.69 12.48 -18.49
CA LYS A 139 -5.80 13.56 -18.94
C LYS A 139 -4.50 13.67 -18.11
N LYS A 140 -4.49 13.16 -16.88
CA LYS A 140 -3.29 13.16 -16.02
C LYS A 140 -2.28 12.09 -16.44
N LEU A 141 -2.65 11.16 -17.32
CA LEU A 141 -1.76 10.12 -17.84
C LEU A 141 -0.93 10.65 -19.01
N SER A 142 0.30 10.16 -19.16
CA SER A 142 1.15 10.48 -20.30
C SER A 142 0.56 9.94 -21.60
N GLN A 143 0.69 10.68 -22.71
CA GLN A 143 0.25 10.29 -24.06
C GLN A 143 -1.27 10.06 -24.23
N TYR A 144 -2.11 10.63 -23.35
CA TYR A 144 -3.57 10.48 -23.43
C TYR A 144 -4.16 10.95 -24.79
N GLU A 145 -3.55 11.97 -25.42
CA GLU A 145 -3.99 12.58 -26.69
C GLU A 145 -3.80 11.68 -27.91
N ALA A 146 -2.84 10.74 -27.85
CA ALA A 146 -2.57 9.81 -28.94
C ALA A 146 -3.47 8.56 -28.92
N SER A 147 -4.40 8.48 -27.96
CA SER A 147 -5.26 7.30 -27.77
C SER A 147 -6.57 7.42 -28.56
N ASP A 148 -7.06 6.30 -29.09
CA ASP A 148 -8.40 6.21 -29.71
C ASP A 148 -9.53 6.65 -28.76
N ILE A 149 -9.27 6.60 -27.45
CA ILE A 149 -10.19 7.03 -26.38
C ILE A 149 -10.41 8.53 -26.41
N TYR A 150 -9.35 9.31 -26.68
CA TYR A 150 -9.46 10.76 -26.85
C TYR A 150 -10.42 11.07 -28.00
N ASP A 151 -10.21 10.46 -29.16
CA ASP A 151 -11.07 10.68 -30.33
C ASP A 151 -12.52 10.25 -30.10
N ASP A 152 -12.73 9.08 -29.48
CA ASP A 152 -14.06 8.59 -29.13
C ASP A 152 -14.79 9.54 -28.15
N TYR A 153 -14.09 10.07 -27.14
CA TYR A 153 -14.64 11.03 -26.18
C TYR A 153 -15.11 12.33 -26.85
N TYR A 154 -14.25 12.96 -27.67
CA TYR A 154 -14.62 14.19 -28.38
C TYR A 154 -15.69 13.94 -29.43
N LYS A 155 -15.68 12.78 -30.09
CA LYS A 155 -16.73 12.36 -31.02
C LYS A 155 -18.07 12.20 -30.31
N ALA A 156 -18.11 11.59 -29.13
CA ALA A 156 -19.32 11.45 -28.31
C ALA A 156 -19.92 12.80 -27.94
N ILE A 157 -19.07 13.75 -27.49
CA ILE A 157 -19.50 15.11 -27.17
C ILE A 157 -20.05 15.82 -28.41
N LYS A 158 -19.33 15.77 -29.54
CA LYS A 158 -19.76 16.41 -30.79
C LYS A 158 -21.11 15.89 -31.27
N LEU A 159 -21.32 14.58 -31.21
CA LEU A 159 -22.59 13.95 -31.61
C LEU A 159 -23.71 14.26 -30.61
N HIS A 160 -23.42 14.25 -29.31
CA HIS A 160 -24.37 14.63 -28.27
C HIS A 160 -24.82 16.09 -28.42
N THR A 161 -23.89 17.03 -28.64
CA THR A 161 -24.22 18.45 -28.90
C THR A 161 -25.08 18.61 -30.15
N LYS A 162 -24.73 17.92 -31.24
CA LYS A 162 -25.56 17.92 -32.47
C LYS A 162 -26.97 17.35 -32.23
N TRP A 163 -27.08 16.33 -31.37
CA TRP A 163 -28.37 15.75 -30.99
C TRP A 163 -29.20 16.72 -30.13
N LEU A 164 -28.58 17.45 -29.21
CA LEU A 164 -29.23 18.47 -28.38
C LEU A 164 -29.73 19.68 -29.19
N LEU A 165 -28.94 20.15 -30.17
CA LEU A 165 -29.26 21.31 -31.00
C LEU A 165 -30.21 21.02 -32.18
N GLY A 166 -30.52 19.74 -32.43
CA GLY A 166 -31.42 19.35 -33.51
C GLY A 166 -32.85 19.85 -33.28
N ARG A 167 -33.37 20.70 -34.17
CA ARG A 167 -34.70 21.32 -34.08
C ARG A 167 -35.86 20.31 -34.00
N ASN A 168 -35.67 19.13 -34.59
CA ASN A 168 -36.53 17.96 -34.38
C ASN A 168 -35.66 16.91 -33.69
N LYS A 169 -35.83 16.68 -32.37
CA LYS A 169 -35.25 15.49 -31.71
C LYS A 169 -35.86 14.30 -32.43
N PRO A 170 -35.13 13.64 -33.34
CA PRO A 170 -35.76 12.61 -34.14
C PRO A 170 -36.17 11.50 -33.18
N SER A 171 -37.39 10.99 -33.34
CA SER A 171 -37.85 9.75 -32.70
C SER A 171 -36.92 8.56 -33.02
N ASN A 172 -35.96 8.73 -33.95
CA ASN A 172 -34.90 7.79 -34.28
C ASN A 172 -34.11 7.34 -33.05
N ASP A 173 -34.53 6.21 -32.52
CA ASP A 173 -33.90 5.45 -31.46
C ASP A 173 -32.42 5.17 -31.77
N GLY A 174 -32.08 4.91 -33.04
CA GLY A 174 -30.72 4.56 -33.47
C GLY A 174 -29.65 5.63 -33.19
N ARG A 175 -29.94 6.94 -33.35
CA ARG A 175 -28.92 7.98 -33.09
C ARG A 175 -28.66 8.13 -31.59
N PHE A 176 -29.71 8.08 -30.78
CA PHE A 176 -29.57 8.08 -29.32
C PHE A 176 -28.77 6.86 -28.86
N SER A 177 -29.15 5.67 -29.30
CA SER A 177 -28.48 4.42 -28.92
C SER A 177 -27.02 4.40 -29.32
N TYR A 178 -26.67 4.94 -30.50
CA TYR A 178 -25.28 5.08 -30.93
C TYR A 178 -24.47 6.02 -30.03
N ILE A 179 -25.02 7.18 -29.65
CA ILE A 179 -24.33 8.13 -28.76
C ILE A 179 -24.16 7.52 -27.36
N ALA A 180 -25.21 6.87 -26.83
CA ALA A 180 -25.15 6.20 -25.54
C ALA A 180 -24.13 5.06 -25.54
N SER A 181 -24.09 4.23 -26.58
CA SER A 181 -23.08 3.17 -26.72
C SER A 181 -21.66 3.72 -26.88
N LEU A 182 -21.51 4.86 -27.54
CA LEU A 182 -20.20 5.51 -27.69
C LEU A 182 -19.70 6.01 -26.33
N TYR A 183 -20.54 6.70 -25.54
CA TYR A 183 -20.18 7.08 -24.17
C TYR A 183 -19.86 5.86 -23.28
N ASP A 184 -20.69 4.80 -23.34
CA ASP A 184 -20.46 3.56 -22.59
C ASP A 184 -19.08 2.96 -22.89
N ARG A 185 -18.76 2.84 -24.17
CA ARG A 185 -17.48 2.31 -24.63
C ARG A 185 -16.31 3.19 -24.18
N THR A 186 -16.42 4.51 -24.35
CA THR A 186 -15.38 5.45 -23.91
C THR A 186 -15.16 5.37 -22.39
N LEU A 187 -16.23 5.31 -21.61
CA LEU A 187 -16.17 5.16 -20.15
C LEU A 187 -15.47 3.88 -19.72
N LYS A 188 -15.86 2.73 -20.31
CA LYS A 188 -15.23 1.43 -20.04
C LYS A 188 -13.75 1.41 -20.40
N ASN A 189 -13.38 2.00 -21.54
CA ASN A 189 -11.98 2.07 -21.96
C ASN A 189 -11.15 2.99 -21.04
N MET A 190 -11.67 4.17 -20.68
CA MET A 190 -11.01 5.05 -19.70
C MET A 190 -10.85 4.37 -18.34
N LYS A 191 -11.90 3.69 -17.86
CA LYS A 191 -11.88 2.92 -16.60
C LYS A 191 -10.79 1.85 -16.62
N ALA A 192 -10.71 1.04 -17.67
CA ALA A 192 -9.70 -0.02 -17.77
C ALA A 192 -8.27 0.52 -17.64
N ILE A 193 -7.95 1.64 -18.31
CA ILE A 193 -6.64 2.27 -18.21
C ILE A 193 -6.42 2.89 -16.82
N LEU A 194 -7.41 3.60 -16.29
CA LEU A 194 -7.29 4.25 -14.98
C LEU A 194 -7.07 3.24 -13.87
N VAL A 195 -7.84 2.15 -13.84
CA VAL A 195 -7.67 1.04 -12.88
C VAL A 195 -6.29 0.41 -13.03
N LYS A 196 -5.84 0.12 -14.26
CA LYS A 196 -4.48 -0.40 -14.49
C LYS A 196 -3.40 0.56 -13.99
N SER A 197 -3.61 1.87 -14.12
CA SER A 197 -2.65 2.90 -13.66
C SER A 197 -2.70 3.21 -12.17
N ALA A 198 -3.77 2.80 -11.46
CA ALA A 198 -3.91 2.99 -10.01
C ALA A 198 -3.08 1.98 -9.22
N VAL A 199 -2.89 0.77 -9.74
CA VAL A 199 -2.04 -0.26 -9.14
C VAL A 199 -0.59 -0.03 -9.58
N LYS A 200 0.09 0.88 -8.89
CA LYS A 200 1.53 1.14 -9.11
C LYS A 200 2.34 0.40 -8.06
N TYR A 201 2.90 -0.74 -8.45
CA TYR A 201 4.03 -1.31 -7.71
C TYR A 201 5.30 -0.64 -8.23
N GLU A 202 6.03 0.06 -7.37
CA GLU A 202 7.41 0.44 -7.65
C GLU A 202 8.29 -0.81 -7.52
N LYS A 203 8.22 -1.66 -8.53
CA LYS A 203 8.94 -2.94 -8.59
C LYS A 203 10.43 -2.76 -8.34
N SER A 204 10.99 -1.66 -8.84
CA SER A 204 12.37 -1.21 -8.63
C SER A 204 12.74 -1.09 -7.16
N THR A 205 11.95 -0.31 -6.43
CA THR A 205 12.17 0.00 -5.01
C THR A 205 12.01 -1.25 -4.16
N LEU A 206 10.99 -2.06 -4.44
CA LEU A 206 10.75 -3.32 -3.71
C LEU A 206 11.87 -4.35 -3.95
N THR A 207 12.32 -4.48 -5.19
CA THR A 207 13.44 -5.37 -5.55
C THR A 207 14.73 -4.92 -4.86
N PHE A 208 15.01 -3.61 -4.87
CA PHE A 208 16.15 -3.02 -4.18
C PHE A 208 16.13 -3.26 -2.68
N ALA A 209 15.01 -2.98 -2.02
CA ALA A 209 14.85 -3.21 -0.58
C ALA A 209 15.06 -4.68 -0.21
N THR A 210 14.53 -5.60 -1.03
CA THR A 210 14.70 -7.04 -0.82
C THR A 210 16.16 -7.47 -0.96
N ILE A 211 16.86 -6.98 -2.01
CA ILE A 211 18.28 -7.25 -2.22
C ILE A 211 19.10 -6.70 -1.04
N LEU A 212 18.85 -5.46 -0.60
CA LEU A 212 19.53 -4.86 0.55
C LEU A 212 19.29 -5.66 1.85
N LEU A 213 18.07 -6.15 2.08
CA LEU A 213 17.76 -6.93 3.28
C LEU A 213 18.51 -8.27 3.31
N ILE A 214 18.54 -8.99 2.17
CA ILE A 214 19.33 -10.22 2.01
C ILE A 214 20.80 -9.91 2.23
N GLN A 215 21.29 -8.81 1.67
CA GLN A 215 22.66 -8.36 1.81
C GLN A 215 23.08 -8.11 3.27
N VAL A 216 22.30 -7.32 4.01
CA VAL A 216 22.53 -7.07 5.44
C VAL A 216 22.55 -8.38 6.23
N SER A 217 21.68 -9.32 5.86
CA SER A 217 21.65 -10.65 6.48
C SER A 217 22.96 -11.39 6.26
N ILE A 218 23.45 -11.47 5.01
CA ILE A 218 24.70 -12.18 4.71
C ILE A 218 25.86 -11.55 5.49
N ILE A 219 25.99 -10.21 5.46
CA ILE A 219 27.01 -9.45 6.21
C ILE A 219 27.00 -9.82 7.69
N PHE A 220 25.82 -9.82 8.32
CA PHE A 220 25.65 -10.07 9.74
C PHE A 220 26.07 -11.49 10.18
N PHE A 221 25.98 -12.49 9.29
CA PHE A 221 26.23 -13.90 9.67
C PHE A 221 27.61 -14.45 9.30
N ASN A 222 28.35 -13.81 8.39
CA ASN A 222 29.72 -14.24 8.09
C ASN A 222 30.71 -13.59 9.07
N LYS A 223 31.35 -14.43 9.89
CA LYS A 223 32.32 -14.03 10.92
C LYS A 223 33.64 -13.47 10.36
N HIS A 224 34.00 -13.78 9.11
CA HIS A 224 35.26 -13.35 8.51
C HIS A 224 35.05 -12.97 7.04
N TRP A 225 35.08 -11.66 6.79
CA TRP A 225 35.01 -11.09 5.45
C TRP A 225 36.43 -10.85 4.96
N ASP A 226 37.02 -11.80 4.23
CA ASP A 226 38.29 -11.56 3.54
C ASP A 226 38.01 -10.67 2.30
N GLU A 227 38.50 -9.43 2.28
CA GLU A 227 38.18 -8.40 1.27
C GLU A 227 38.17 -8.94 -0.18
N PRO A 228 39.13 -9.78 -0.63
CA PRO A 228 39.14 -10.33 -1.99
C PRO A 228 38.06 -11.38 -2.25
N PHE A 229 37.76 -12.24 -1.28
CA PHE A 229 36.71 -13.27 -1.41
C PHE A 229 35.34 -12.62 -1.58
N VAL A 230 35.10 -11.57 -0.80
CA VAL A 230 33.87 -10.80 -0.79
C VAL A 230 33.65 -10.17 -2.15
N PHE A 231 34.60 -9.37 -2.62
CA PHE A 231 34.48 -8.73 -3.93
C PHE A 231 34.17 -9.74 -5.05
N ASN A 232 34.88 -10.88 -5.08
CA ASN A 232 34.71 -11.90 -6.11
C ASN A 232 33.37 -12.65 -6.03
N PHE A 233 32.94 -13.06 -4.84
CA PHE A 233 31.64 -13.72 -4.64
C PHE A 233 30.48 -12.81 -5.06
N PHE A 234 30.56 -11.52 -4.70
CA PHE A 234 29.49 -10.58 -5.05
C PHE A 234 29.53 -10.14 -6.50
N ALA A 235 30.71 -9.99 -7.11
CA ALA A 235 30.82 -9.79 -8.56
C ALA A 235 30.20 -10.99 -9.33
N TYR A 236 30.37 -12.20 -8.82
CA TYR A 236 29.70 -13.40 -9.35
C TYR A 236 28.17 -13.33 -9.18
N CYS A 237 27.66 -13.01 -7.99
CA CYS A 237 26.21 -12.87 -7.77
C CYS A 237 25.60 -11.75 -8.63
N TRP A 238 26.30 -10.62 -8.79
CA TRP A 238 25.87 -9.51 -9.63
C TRP A 238 25.84 -9.91 -11.11
N SER A 239 26.89 -10.56 -11.60
CA SER A 239 26.92 -11.04 -12.99
C SER A 239 25.84 -12.09 -13.28
N LEU A 240 25.59 -13.00 -12.34
CA LEU A 240 24.48 -13.95 -12.44
C LEU A 240 23.12 -13.25 -12.43
N GLY A 241 22.93 -12.26 -11.56
CA GLY A 241 21.73 -11.42 -11.51
C GLY A 241 21.50 -10.66 -12.83
N MET A 242 22.57 -10.15 -13.45
CA MET A 242 22.53 -9.51 -14.77
C MET A 242 22.10 -10.46 -15.88
N ILE A 243 22.63 -11.68 -15.90
CA ILE A 243 22.23 -12.71 -16.87
C ILE A 243 20.76 -13.06 -16.67
N LEU A 244 20.32 -13.25 -15.42
CA LEU A 244 18.93 -13.56 -15.11
C LEU A 244 17.99 -12.42 -15.52
N TRP A 245 18.37 -11.17 -15.24
CA TRP A 245 17.63 -9.97 -15.66
C TRP A 245 17.44 -9.92 -17.17
N LEU A 246 18.52 -10.11 -17.95
CA LEU A 246 18.47 -10.15 -19.42
C LEU A 246 17.55 -11.26 -19.94
N ILE A 247 17.65 -12.46 -19.36
CA ILE A 247 16.80 -13.60 -19.74
C ILE A 247 15.33 -13.31 -19.45
N LEU A 248 15.02 -12.81 -18.25
CA LEU A 248 13.64 -12.50 -17.85
C LEU A 248 13.06 -11.40 -18.73
N ASN A 249 13.80 -10.31 -18.97
CA ASN A 249 13.34 -9.24 -19.85
C ASN A 249 13.08 -9.75 -21.27
N HIS A 250 13.95 -10.59 -21.82
CA HIS A 250 13.75 -11.18 -23.15
C HIS A 250 12.49 -12.07 -23.19
N VAL A 251 12.30 -12.94 -22.20
CA VAL A 251 11.16 -13.86 -22.13
C VAL A 251 9.85 -13.10 -21.97
N PHE A 252 9.79 -12.09 -21.09
CA PHE A 252 8.56 -11.34 -20.81
C PHE A 252 8.22 -10.32 -21.88
N HIS A 253 9.22 -9.66 -22.48
CA HIS A 253 9.01 -8.77 -23.62
C HIS A 253 8.32 -9.51 -24.78
N ASN A 254 8.79 -10.74 -25.08
CA ASN A 254 8.22 -11.57 -26.14
C ASN A 254 6.81 -12.11 -25.84
N ARG A 255 6.43 -12.25 -24.55
CA ARG A 255 5.12 -12.81 -24.17
C ARG A 255 4.04 -11.77 -23.92
N VAL A 256 4.39 -10.61 -23.38
CA VAL A 256 3.41 -9.66 -22.80
C VAL A 256 3.55 -8.25 -23.39
N ASN A 257 4.53 -7.98 -24.27
CA ASN A 257 4.85 -6.63 -24.76
C ASN A 257 5.05 -5.60 -23.63
N GLU A 258 5.40 -6.05 -22.43
CA GLU A 258 5.77 -5.21 -21.30
C GLU A 258 7.25 -5.47 -20.96
N ILE A 259 8.01 -4.39 -20.75
CA ILE A 259 9.35 -4.46 -20.20
C ILE A 259 9.19 -4.72 -18.71
N TYR A 260 9.64 -5.89 -18.25
CA TYR A 260 9.45 -6.28 -16.86
C TYR A 260 10.43 -5.56 -15.93
N PHE A 261 11.63 -5.24 -16.43
CA PHE A 261 12.62 -4.43 -15.72
C PHE A 261 13.24 -3.36 -16.63
N ASP A 262 13.24 -2.10 -16.22
CA ASP A 262 13.76 -0.95 -16.95
C ASP A 262 15.24 -0.66 -16.63
N ILE A 263 15.88 0.24 -17.37
CA ILE A 263 17.25 0.74 -17.12
C ILE A 263 17.37 1.36 -15.72
N SER A 264 16.29 1.96 -15.22
CA SER A 264 16.20 2.48 -13.85
C SER A 264 16.41 1.38 -12.80
N ASP A 265 15.83 0.17 -13.01
CA ASP A 265 16.05 -1.00 -12.16
C ASP A 265 17.53 -1.41 -12.13
N TYR A 266 18.21 -1.35 -13.27
CA TYR A 266 19.63 -1.68 -13.39
C TYR A 266 20.51 -0.69 -12.61
N LEU A 267 20.25 0.61 -12.72
CA LEU A 267 20.97 1.64 -11.96
C LEU A 267 20.81 1.41 -10.46
N VAL A 268 19.60 1.07 -10.03
CA VAL A 268 19.26 0.77 -8.64
C VAL A 268 19.99 -0.49 -8.15
N MET A 269 20.00 -1.59 -8.93
CA MET A 269 20.76 -2.79 -8.57
C MET A 269 22.28 -2.55 -8.51
N THR A 270 22.81 -1.72 -9.41
CA THR A 270 24.22 -1.33 -9.41
C THR A 270 24.56 -0.50 -8.18
N MET A 271 23.68 0.42 -7.79
CA MET A 271 23.83 1.20 -6.57
C MET A 271 23.79 0.31 -5.32
N ALA A 272 22.89 -0.68 -5.26
CA ALA A 272 22.87 -1.68 -4.19
C ALA A 272 24.22 -2.44 -4.12
N PHE A 273 24.77 -2.86 -5.26
CA PHE A 273 26.05 -3.55 -5.33
C PHE A 273 27.22 -2.69 -4.83
N ILE A 274 27.23 -1.40 -5.18
CA ILE A 274 28.27 -0.45 -4.72
C ILE A 274 28.16 -0.26 -3.20
N ILE A 275 26.96 0.04 -2.70
CA ILE A 275 26.70 0.20 -1.25
C ILE A 275 27.13 -1.07 -0.50
N TYR A 276 26.83 -2.24 -1.06
CA TYR A 276 27.22 -3.52 -0.50
C TYR A 276 28.74 -3.70 -0.38
N THR A 277 29.47 -3.40 -1.45
CA THR A 277 30.93 -3.53 -1.49
C THR A 277 31.58 -2.60 -0.47
N ILE A 278 31.04 -1.39 -0.33
CA ILE A 278 31.48 -0.42 0.67
C ILE A 278 31.18 -0.93 2.09
N ASN A 279 29.94 -1.35 2.37
CA ASN A 279 29.53 -1.82 3.70
C ASN A 279 30.29 -3.08 4.14
N SER A 280 30.50 -4.03 3.23
CA SER A 280 31.28 -5.24 3.51
C SER A 280 32.77 -4.94 3.73
N GLY A 281 33.35 -3.99 3.00
CA GLY A 281 34.72 -3.51 3.27
C GLY A 281 34.84 -2.82 4.65
N PHE A 282 33.83 -2.06 5.07
CA PHE A 282 33.79 -1.51 6.44
C PHE A 282 33.64 -2.60 7.51
N CYS A 283 32.77 -3.59 7.28
CA CYS A 283 32.55 -4.70 8.23
C CYS A 283 33.78 -5.61 8.34
N ALA A 284 34.50 -5.86 7.25
CA ALA A 284 35.77 -6.61 7.25
C ALA A 284 36.84 -5.97 8.15
N LYS A 285 36.77 -4.64 8.35
CA LYS A 285 37.68 -3.87 9.20
C LYS A 285 37.16 -3.66 10.62
N SER A 286 35.94 -4.09 10.93
CA SER A 286 35.35 -3.94 12.26
C SER A 286 35.70 -5.16 13.14
N PRO A 287 36.49 -5.00 14.22
CA PRO A 287 37.01 -6.14 14.97
C PRO A 287 36.03 -6.73 16.01
N ASP A 288 34.89 -6.11 16.30
CA ASP A 288 34.28 -6.25 17.64
C ASP A 288 32.86 -6.83 17.74
N PHE A 289 32.19 -7.21 16.65
CA PHE A 289 30.84 -7.80 16.76
C PHE A 289 30.85 -9.33 16.60
N GLN A 290 31.03 -10.04 17.71
CA GLN A 290 30.83 -11.49 17.78
C GLN A 290 29.45 -11.81 18.34
N LEU A 291 28.57 -12.38 17.50
CA LEU A 291 27.33 -12.99 17.99
C LEU A 291 27.65 -14.16 18.92
N PRO A 292 26.86 -14.37 20.00
CA PRO A 292 27.00 -15.52 20.86
C PRO A 292 27.01 -16.82 20.04
N GLU A 293 27.92 -17.76 20.35
CA GLU A 293 28.09 -19.04 19.64
C GLU A 293 26.97 -20.06 19.91
N LEU A 294 25.72 -19.60 19.95
CA LEU A 294 24.55 -20.44 20.08
C LEU A 294 24.06 -20.83 18.69
N LYS A 295 24.08 -22.13 18.40
CA LYS A 295 23.55 -22.71 17.15
C LYS A 295 22.12 -22.23 16.83
N PHE A 296 21.31 -21.99 17.87
CA PHE A 296 19.96 -21.44 17.71
C PHE A 296 19.96 -20.01 17.13
N VAL A 297 20.81 -19.12 17.64
CA VAL A 297 20.92 -17.72 17.18
C VAL A 297 21.41 -17.66 15.73
N GLN A 298 22.37 -18.53 15.40
CA GLN A 298 22.93 -18.67 14.06
C GLN A 298 21.94 -19.21 13.02
N LEU A 299 20.81 -19.81 13.44
CA LEU A 299 19.78 -20.35 12.55
C LEU A 299 18.48 -19.54 12.56
N PHE A 300 18.07 -19.05 13.73
CA PHE A 300 16.82 -18.33 13.93
C PHE A 300 16.79 -16.99 13.21
N PHE A 301 17.79 -16.12 13.42
CA PHE A 301 17.78 -14.79 12.82
C PHE A 301 17.90 -14.80 11.28
N PRO A 302 18.76 -15.63 10.64
CA PRO A 302 18.76 -15.72 9.18
C PRO A 302 17.41 -16.21 8.65
N MET A 303 16.84 -17.24 9.28
CA MET A 303 15.53 -17.75 8.89
C MET A 303 14.44 -16.70 9.05
N ALA A 304 14.44 -15.94 10.16
CA ALA A 304 13.49 -14.87 10.41
C ALA A 304 13.59 -13.74 9.38
N ILE A 305 14.81 -13.33 8.99
CA ILE A 305 14.99 -12.29 7.98
C ILE A 305 14.58 -12.80 6.58
N ILE A 306 14.91 -14.05 6.24
CA ILE A 306 14.45 -14.66 4.98
C ILE A 306 12.91 -14.74 4.94
N LEU A 307 12.28 -15.18 6.02
CA LEU A 307 10.82 -15.22 6.12
C LEU A 307 10.20 -13.81 6.02
N HIS A 308 10.82 -12.81 6.64
CA HIS A 308 10.40 -11.43 6.52
C HIS A 308 10.53 -10.91 5.08
N ALA A 309 11.62 -11.21 4.38
CA ALA A 309 11.79 -10.88 2.97
C ALA A 309 10.72 -11.54 2.08
N ILE A 310 10.40 -12.82 2.33
CA ILE A 310 9.34 -13.54 1.63
C ILE A 310 7.97 -12.93 1.93
N SER A 311 7.77 -12.38 3.14
CA SER A 311 6.49 -11.78 3.54
C SER A 311 6.08 -10.60 2.65
N PHE A 312 7.03 -9.92 2.00
CA PHE A 312 6.75 -8.83 1.05
C PHE A 312 6.00 -9.27 -0.23
N VAL A 313 5.87 -10.58 -0.47
CA VAL A 313 5.01 -11.11 -1.54
C VAL A 313 3.53 -11.05 -1.17
N SER A 314 3.19 -10.83 0.11
CA SER A 314 1.81 -10.73 0.59
C SER A 314 1.46 -9.31 1.00
N SER A 315 0.38 -8.76 0.43
CA SER A 315 -0.12 -7.42 0.77
C SER A 315 -0.41 -7.27 2.26
N SER A 316 -1.07 -8.25 2.89
CA SER A 316 -1.40 -8.20 4.31
C SER A 316 -0.17 -8.18 5.22
N PHE A 317 0.89 -8.90 4.84
CA PHE A 317 2.15 -8.87 5.58
C PHE A 317 2.93 -7.57 5.35
N VAL A 318 2.85 -6.97 4.16
CA VAL A 318 3.41 -5.63 3.89
C VAL A 318 2.68 -4.57 4.73
N GLU A 319 1.35 -4.62 4.80
CA GLU A 319 0.55 -3.69 5.62
C GLU A 319 0.93 -3.73 7.10
N GLU A 320 1.29 -4.91 7.62
CA GLU A 320 1.64 -5.12 9.02
C GLU A 320 3.13 -5.47 9.23
N GLU A 321 4.01 -5.03 8.32
CA GLU A 321 5.43 -5.42 8.30
C GLU A 321 6.17 -5.09 9.62
N HIS A 322 5.77 -3.99 10.26
CA HIS A 322 6.31 -3.48 11.50
C HIS A 322 6.14 -4.49 12.65
N GLN A 323 5.07 -5.28 12.66
CA GLN A 323 4.86 -6.33 13.68
C GLN A 323 5.93 -7.42 13.58
N THR A 324 6.32 -7.78 12.36
CA THR A 324 7.39 -8.76 12.13
C THR A 324 8.72 -8.22 12.65
N TRP A 325 9.02 -6.95 12.38
CA TRP A 325 10.20 -6.27 12.91
C TRP A 325 10.21 -6.22 14.44
N TYR A 326 9.09 -5.83 15.06
CA TYR A 326 8.97 -5.74 16.52
C TYR A 326 9.23 -7.09 17.18
N PHE A 327 8.67 -8.16 16.60
CA PHE A 327 8.88 -9.52 17.07
C PHE A 327 10.35 -9.94 16.97
N ILE A 328 10.98 -9.76 15.80
CA ILE A 328 12.38 -10.15 15.57
C ILE A 328 13.31 -9.36 16.49
N TRP A 329 13.12 -8.04 16.59
CA TRP A 329 13.93 -7.16 17.43
C TRP A 329 13.79 -7.45 18.92
N THR A 330 12.56 -7.64 19.40
CA THR A 330 12.34 -8.01 20.81
C THR A 330 12.94 -9.37 21.13
N THR A 331 12.81 -10.33 20.22
CA THR A 331 13.43 -11.66 20.37
C THR A 331 14.95 -11.56 20.45
N PHE A 332 15.57 -10.72 19.61
CA PHE A 332 17.00 -10.42 19.68
C PHE A 332 17.41 -9.85 21.04
N LEU A 333 16.74 -8.80 21.52
CA LEU A 333 17.05 -8.19 22.81
C LEU A 333 16.88 -9.17 23.98
N VAL A 334 15.85 -10.01 23.96
CA VAL A 334 15.62 -11.04 24.99
C VAL A 334 16.72 -12.10 24.99
N VAL A 335 17.19 -12.54 23.81
CA VAL A 335 18.30 -13.49 23.70
C VAL A 335 19.60 -12.88 24.24
N VAL A 336 19.90 -11.63 23.89
CA VAL A 336 21.08 -10.92 24.41
C VAL A 336 20.97 -10.72 25.93
N LEU A 337 19.79 -10.38 26.44
CA LEU A 337 19.51 -10.26 27.87
C LEU A 337 19.76 -11.58 28.61
N TYR A 338 19.25 -12.70 28.06
CA TYR A 338 19.45 -14.03 28.63
C TYR A 338 20.93 -14.38 28.74
N TYR A 339 21.72 -14.07 27.71
CA TYR A 339 23.16 -14.34 27.71
C TYR A 339 23.91 -13.47 28.73
N ALA A 340 23.62 -12.17 28.75
CA ALA A 340 24.21 -11.25 29.73
C ALA A 340 23.86 -11.67 31.17
N ALA A 341 22.61 -12.05 31.43
CA ALA A 341 22.18 -12.51 32.75
C ALA A 341 22.84 -13.85 33.14
N GLY A 342 23.01 -14.77 32.19
CA GLY A 342 23.73 -16.04 32.40
C GLY A 342 25.19 -15.83 32.80
N ARG A 343 25.91 -14.91 32.15
CA ARG A 343 27.28 -14.54 32.52
C ARG A 343 27.36 -13.95 33.94
N LEU A 344 26.39 -13.12 34.31
CA LEU A 344 26.32 -12.56 35.65
C LEU A 344 26.11 -13.65 36.73
N LEU A 345 25.18 -14.58 36.47
CA LEU A 345 24.86 -15.67 37.40
C LEU A 345 26.03 -16.65 37.59
N LEU A 346 26.84 -16.85 36.55
CA LEU A 346 28.01 -17.73 36.58
C LEU A 346 29.29 -17.04 37.13
N GLN A 347 29.21 -15.78 37.58
CA GLN A 347 30.30 -14.99 38.18
C GLN A 347 31.58 -14.91 37.35
N THR A 348 31.50 -15.05 36.02
CA THR A 348 32.70 -15.12 35.17
C THR A 348 33.33 -13.74 34.90
N GLU A 349 32.57 -12.64 34.93
CA GLU A 349 33.08 -11.25 34.79
C GLU A 349 32.13 -10.23 35.48
N ALA A 350 32.57 -9.53 36.54
CA ALA A 350 31.65 -8.82 37.44
C ALA A 350 31.37 -7.32 37.16
N PRO A 351 32.31 -6.44 36.78
CA PRO A 351 32.01 -5.00 36.72
C PRO A 351 31.23 -4.56 35.47
N GLY A 352 31.54 -5.14 34.30
CA GLY A 352 30.96 -4.72 33.02
C GLY A 352 29.55 -5.27 32.74
N CYS A 353 29.22 -6.43 33.32
CA CYS A 353 27.98 -7.15 33.02
C CYS A 353 26.72 -6.43 33.52
N PHE A 354 26.78 -5.74 34.65
CA PHE A 354 25.65 -4.94 35.16
C PHE A 354 25.32 -3.75 34.25
N MET A 355 26.35 -3.09 33.68
CA MET A 355 26.14 -1.97 32.76
C MET A 355 25.51 -2.46 31.46
N GLU A 356 25.96 -3.60 30.94
CA GLU A 356 25.39 -4.25 29.76
C GLU A 356 23.90 -4.62 29.95
N LEU A 357 23.56 -5.24 31.09
CA LEU A 357 22.16 -5.53 31.45
C LEU A 357 21.29 -4.27 31.53
N GLY A 358 21.81 -3.21 32.15
CA GLY A 358 21.15 -1.91 32.21
C GLY A 358 20.88 -1.34 30.82
N MET A 359 21.85 -1.43 29.90
CA MET A 359 21.68 -0.98 28.52
C MET A 359 20.60 -1.77 27.77
N ILE A 360 20.56 -3.09 27.92
CA ILE A 360 19.55 -3.94 27.26
C ILE A 360 18.14 -3.60 27.76
N LEU A 361 17.98 -3.36 29.06
CA LEU A 361 16.70 -2.93 29.64
C LEU A 361 16.26 -1.55 29.10
N VAL A 362 17.21 -0.62 28.93
CA VAL A 362 16.93 0.68 28.29
C VAL A 362 16.48 0.47 26.84
N LEU A 363 17.13 -0.41 26.07
CA LEU A 363 16.73 -0.71 24.68
C LEU A 363 15.32 -1.32 24.61
N LEU A 364 14.95 -2.20 25.55
CA LEU A 364 13.58 -2.76 25.64
C LEU A 364 12.55 -1.67 25.98
N LEU A 365 12.87 -0.76 26.90
CA LEU A 365 12.00 0.38 27.24
C LEU A 365 11.83 1.33 26.05
N GLN A 366 12.93 1.64 25.35
CA GLN A 366 12.90 2.46 24.14
C GLN A 366 12.05 1.79 23.05
N HIS A 367 12.21 0.49 22.83
CA HIS A 367 11.35 -0.25 21.90
C HIS A 367 9.87 -0.13 22.27
N ARG A 368 9.53 -0.28 23.57
CA ARG A 368 8.15 -0.10 24.04
C ARG A 368 7.61 1.29 23.74
N ILE A 369 8.41 2.34 23.90
CA ILE A 369 7.99 3.71 23.57
C ILE A 369 7.82 3.87 22.06
N LEU A 370 8.79 3.40 21.25
CA LEU A 370 8.78 3.53 19.80
C LEU A 370 7.59 2.81 19.16
N THR A 371 7.20 1.65 19.67
CA THR A 371 6.00 0.91 19.20
C THR A 371 4.69 1.66 19.45
N HIS A 372 4.67 2.62 20.39
CA HIS A 372 3.52 3.47 20.69
C HIS A 372 3.70 4.90 20.15
N TRP A 373 4.83 5.18 19.48
CA TRP A 373 5.12 6.49 18.91
C TRP A 373 4.23 6.82 17.73
N ASN A 374 3.95 5.81 16.92
CA ASN A 374 3.03 5.88 15.79
C ASN A 374 2.29 4.54 15.69
N SER A 375 0.95 4.58 15.70
CA SER A 375 0.10 3.42 15.42
C SER A 375 0.30 3.01 13.96
N THR A 376 1.26 2.13 13.75
CA THR A 376 1.63 1.63 12.42
C THR A 376 0.67 0.52 11.97
N GLY A 377 0.55 0.35 10.65
CA GLY A 377 -0.33 -0.64 10.03
C GLY A 377 -1.78 -0.19 9.85
N ASN A 378 -2.49 -0.88 8.95
CA ASN A 378 -3.89 -0.58 8.65
C ASN A 378 -4.81 -0.93 9.83
N LYS A 379 -4.46 -1.97 10.60
CA LYS A 379 -5.31 -2.44 11.69
C LYS A 379 -5.43 -1.43 12.83
N TYR A 380 -4.35 -0.70 13.14
CA TYR A 380 -4.27 0.16 14.31
C TYR A 380 -4.20 1.66 13.99
N ALA A 381 -4.08 2.05 12.72
CA ALA A 381 -3.97 3.45 12.28
C ALA A 381 -5.09 4.41 12.77
N HIS A 382 -6.24 3.88 13.19
CA HIS A 382 -7.36 4.68 13.70
C HIS A 382 -7.25 5.00 15.21
N LEU A 383 -6.30 4.39 15.92
CA LEU A 383 -6.12 4.57 17.36
C LEU A 383 -5.18 5.76 17.64
N PRO A 384 -5.50 6.59 18.66
CA PRO A 384 -4.64 7.71 19.04
C PRO A 384 -3.30 7.20 19.59
N ASP A 385 -2.21 7.84 19.18
CA ASP A 385 -0.85 7.51 19.60
C ASP A 385 -0.09 8.72 20.19
N ILE A 386 1.18 8.50 20.59
CA ILE A 386 2.04 9.55 21.15
C ILE A 386 2.31 10.64 20.09
N GLY A 387 2.42 10.27 18.82
CA GLY A 387 2.64 11.19 17.71
C GLY A 387 1.47 12.15 17.52
N ASP A 388 0.23 11.66 17.58
CA ASP A 388 -0.98 12.47 17.53
C ASP A 388 -1.09 13.41 18.72
N TRP A 389 -0.70 12.94 19.92
CA TRP A 389 -0.59 13.79 21.10
C TRP A 389 0.47 14.89 20.92
N LEU A 390 1.63 14.57 20.34
CA LEU A 390 2.72 15.53 20.07
C LEU A 390 2.36 16.55 18.99
N LYS A 391 1.60 16.16 17.96
CA LYS A 391 1.07 17.10 16.95
C LYS A 391 0.15 18.15 17.59
N GLY A 392 -0.58 17.78 18.64
CA GLY A 392 -1.36 18.72 19.44
C GLY A 392 -0.53 19.68 20.30
N HIS A 393 0.79 19.46 20.43
CA HIS A 393 1.71 20.20 21.30
C HIS A 393 3.01 20.55 20.56
N GLU A 394 2.94 21.45 19.58
CA GLU A 394 4.06 21.84 18.70
C GLU A 394 5.35 22.26 19.45
N THR A 395 5.20 22.88 20.61
CA THR A 395 6.33 23.30 21.47
C THR A 395 7.06 22.09 22.05
N ALA A 396 6.34 21.08 22.53
CA ALA A 396 6.92 19.86 23.05
C ALA A 396 7.66 19.07 21.96
N LEU A 397 7.04 18.96 20.76
CA LEU A 397 7.66 18.32 19.61
C LEU A 397 8.96 19.00 19.18
N SER A 398 8.97 20.35 19.12
CA SER A 398 10.16 21.12 18.76
C SER A 398 11.27 20.99 19.79
N VAL A 399 10.95 20.98 21.09
CA VAL A 399 11.92 20.76 22.16
C VAL A 399 12.53 19.36 22.08
N ILE A 400 11.71 18.33 21.87
CA ILE A 400 12.18 16.95 21.70
C ILE A 400 13.11 16.85 20.48
N LEU A 401 12.73 17.42 19.34
CA LEU A 401 13.55 17.40 18.11
C LEU A 401 14.89 18.11 18.30
N ILE A 402 14.90 19.31 18.89
CA ILE A 402 16.15 20.05 19.13
C ILE A 402 17.03 19.29 20.12
N SER A 403 16.45 18.74 21.20
CA SER A 403 17.19 17.97 22.19
C SER A 403 17.80 16.69 21.62
N SER A 404 17.09 15.98 20.73
CA SER A 404 17.57 14.75 20.11
C SER A 404 18.67 15.02 19.09
N LEU A 405 18.51 16.04 18.24
CA LEU A 405 19.54 16.49 17.30
C LEU A 405 20.81 16.97 18.03
N THR A 406 20.65 17.72 19.12
CA THR A 406 21.78 18.17 19.94
C THR A 406 22.50 16.99 20.58
N SER A 407 21.74 16.01 21.09
CA SER A 407 22.31 14.79 21.67
C SER A 407 23.07 13.97 20.64
N LEU A 408 22.55 13.82 19.41
CA LEU A 408 23.24 13.13 18.32
C LEU A 408 24.56 13.81 17.95
N VAL A 409 24.58 15.14 17.87
CA VAL A 409 25.81 15.92 17.63
C VAL A 409 26.83 15.69 18.76
N ILE A 410 26.38 15.69 20.02
CA ILE A 410 27.23 15.45 21.19
C ILE A 410 27.78 14.01 21.17
N ILE A 411 26.95 13.02 20.87
CA ILE A 411 27.38 11.61 20.78
C ILE A 411 28.41 11.46 19.66
N GLY A 412 28.15 11.99 18.47
CA GLY A 412 29.10 11.97 17.36
C GLY A 412 30.44 12.64 17.71
N TYR A 413 30.41 13.71 18.52
CA TYR A 413 31.62 14.35 19.02
C TYR A 413 32.41 13.51 20.04
N ILE A 414 31.70 12.82 20.94
CA ILE A 414 32.30 11.99 22.00
C ILE A 414 32.91 10.71 21.39
N CYS A 415 32.24 10.10 20.42
CA CYS A 415 32.67 8.85 19.79
C CYS A 415 33.82 9.02 18.78
N GLU A 416 34.22 10.25 18.43
CA GLU A 416 35.32 10.49 17.49
C GLU A 416 36.69 10.49 18.20
N ASP A 417 37.38 9.36 18.13
CA ASP A 417 38.67 9.14 18.78
C ASP A 417 39.78 10.07 18.23
N GLU A 418 39.73 10.40 16.94
CA GLU A 418 40.79 11.15 16.28
C GLU A 418 40.63 12.68 16.43
N ARG A 419 41.50 13.31 17.25
CA ARG A 419 41.44 14.76 17.56
C ARG A 419 41.47 15.67 16.32
N ARG A 420 42.09 15.24 15.22
CA ARG A 420 42.13 16.02 13.96
C ARG A 420 40.79 16.00 13.22
N ILE A 421 40.08 14.87 13.22
CA ILE A 421 38.81 14.70 12.52
C ILE A 421 37.64 15.23 13.36
N ARG A 422 37.76 15.22 14.69
CA ARG A 422 36.72 15.68 15.64
C ARG A 422 36.11 17.04 15.36
N ARG A 423 36.90 18.03 14.91
CA ARG A 423 36.36 19.36 14.56
C ARG A 423 35.56 19.34 13.25
N PHE A 424 36.00 18.57 12.27
CA PHE A 424 35.30 18.39 11.00
C PHE A 424 34.04 17.55 11.17
N SER A 425 34.12 16.46 11.94
CA SER A 425 32.99 15.62 12.32
C SER A 425 31.93 16.42 13.07
N LEU A 426 32.32 17.23 14.06
CA LEU A 426 31.39 18.14 14.75
C LEU A 426 30.68 19.10 13.80
N LEU A 427 31.44 19.78 12.93
CA LEU A 427 30.87 20.73 11.97
C LEU A 427 29.90 20.01 11.02
N PHE A 428 30.25 18.83 10.54
CA PHE A 428 29.41 18.00 9.68
C PHE A 428 28.09 17.62 10.38
N HIS A 429 28.15 17.13 11.61
CA HIS A 429 26.94 16.76 12.38
C HIS A 429 26.06 17.97 12.69
N ILE A 430 26.64 19.13 13.00
CA ILE A 430 25.89 20.38 13.21
C ILE A 430 25.17 20.81 11.92
N VAL A 431 25.88 20.78 10.79
CA VAL A 431 25.31 21.12 9.48
C VAL A 431 24.18 20.15 9.13
N LEU A 432 24.39 18.85 9.32
CA LEU A 432 23.37 17.82 9.09
C LEU A 432 22.13 18.03 9.98
N ALA A 433 22.31 18.26 11.28
CA ALA A 433 21.23 18.54 12.21
C ALA A 433 20.44 19.80 11.82
N THR A 434 21.14 20.83 11.34
CA THR A 434 20.52 22.07 10.85
C THR A 434 19.69 21.81 9.60
N PHE A 435 20.18 21.01 8.65
CA PHE A 435 19.41 20.62 7.47
C PHE A 435 18.16 19.80 7.82
N VAL A 436 18.28 18.84 8.74
CA VAL A 436 17.15 18.02 9.20
C VAL A 436 16.09 18.90 9.86
N TYR A 437 16.50 19.80 10.74
CA TYR A 437 15.60 20.76 11.38
C TYR A 437 14.94 21.70 10.37
N ALA A 438 15.71 22.29 9.45
CA ALA A 438 15.20 23.18 8.41
C ALA A 438 14.17 22.49 7.51
N LYS A 439 14.43 21.24 7.12
CA LYS A 439 13.48 20.42 6.36
C LYS A 439 12.18 20.21 7.14
N HIS A 440 12.27 19.81 8.40
CA HIS A 440 11.10 19.62 9.26
C HIS A 440 10.27 20.92 9.39
N THR A 441 10.92 22.08 9.60
CA THR A 441 10.22 23.37 9.66
C THR A 441 9.57 23.77 8.33
N SER A 442 10.19 23.44 7.20
CA SER A 442 9.65 23.69 5.86
C SER A 442 8.41 22.85 5.58
N ASP A 443 8.46 21.56 5.93
CA ASP A 443 7.33 20.64 5.74
C ASP A 443 6.13 21.00 6.64
N ASN A 444 6.37 21.45 7.88
CA ASN A 444 5.29 21.96 8.75
C ASN A 444 4.73 23.30 8.27
N SER A 445 5.52 24.17 7.63
CA SER A 445 5.02 25.44 7.07
C SER A 445 4.04 25.26 5.91
N LYS A 446 4.10 24.12 5.20
CA LYS A 446 3.17 23.79 4.10
C LYS A 446 1.78 23.37 4.59
N PHE A 447 1.65 22.96 5.86
CA PHE A 447 0.35 22.62 6.44
C PHE A 447 -0.46 23.83 6.93
N ILE A 448 0.15 25.01 7.02
CA ILE A 448 -0.50 26.23 7.56
C ILE A 448 -1.33 26.98 6.48
N PHE A 449 -1.22 26.61 5.19
CA PHE A 449 -1.87 27.36 4.08
C PHE A 449 -3.07 26.67 3.41
N ASN A 450 -3.60 25.56 3.92
CA ASN A 450 -4.78 24.89 3.37
C ASN A 450 -5.86 24.60 4.42
N SER A 451 -6.25 25.62 5.20
CA SER A 451 -7.51 25.62 5.96
C SER A 451 -8.57 26.47 5.26
#